data_AF-A0A935TP62-F1
#
_entry.id   AF-A0A935TP62-F1
#
_cell.length_a   1.000
_cell.length_b   1.000
_cell.length_c   1.000
_cell.angle_alpha   90.00
_cell.angle_beta   90.00
_cell.angle_gamma   90.00
#
_symmetry.space_group_name_H-M   'P 1'
#
loop_
_entity.id
_entity.type
_entity.pdbx_description
1 polymer ?
#
loop_
_entity_poly.entity_id
_entity_poly.type
_entity_poly.pdbx_seq_one_letter_code
_entity_poly.pdbx_strand_id
1 'polypeptide(L)'
;MFHEEVNQVAKQLINEADKVNIEKLLDIFDFYKFPYDNQIILDFAKQKRTSKNRIVENAVEALKHLKSKDIRDFAIDKIKNSKNPIDFLEILTSNYKSGDFKLLSEIADNTNNEHKIEQLAGTYTDIFKANQTKECKQPLEILYNKMNCAIHRKGIVEILIKNKVLSDKIKSEILFDSDLETRNLTK
;
A
#
# COMPACT_ATOMS: atom_id res chain seq x y z
N MET A 1 -14.40 13.49 -18.12
CA MET A 1 -13.74 14.77 -17.85
C MET A 1 -12.30 14.55 -17.35
N PHE A 2 -12.06 13.87 -16.22
CA PHE A 2 -10.70 13.62 -15.69
C PHE A 2 -9.71 12.80 -16.56
N HIS A 3 -10.19 11.93 -17.45
CA HIS A 3 -9.29 11.04 -18.20
C HIS A 3 -8.44 11.79 -19.24
N GLU A 4 -8.94 12.89 -19.82
CA GLU A 4 -8.19 13.68 -20.79
C GLU A 4 -7.04 14.44 -20.14
N GLU A 5 -7.27 15.02 -18.96
CA GLU A 5 -6.26 15.75 -18.19
C GLU A 5 -5.12 14.82 -17.74
N VAL A 6 -5.45 13.62 -17.21
CA VAL A 6 -4.43 12.62 -16.82
C VAL A 6 -3.60 12.19 -18.03
N ASN A 7 -4.21 12.02 -19.20
CA ASN A 7 -3.47 11.72 -20.43
C ASN A 7 -2.56 12.87 -20.87
N GLN A 8 -2.98 14.13 -20.71
CA GLN A 8 -2.15 15.30 -21.02
C GLN A 8 -0.94 15.39 -20.08
N VAL A 9 -1.15 15.23 -18.78
CA VAL A 9 -0.06 15.18 -17.77
C VAL A 9 0.92 14.06 -18.08
N ALA A 10 0.42 12.87 -18.42
CA ALA A 10 1.26 11.73 -18.76
C ALA A 10 2.08 11.97 -20.03
N LYS A 11 1.50 12.57 -21.09
CA LYS A 11 2.24 12.96 -22.29
C LYS A 11 3.30 14.01 -22.00
N GLN A 12 3.00 14.98 -21.13
CA GLN A 12 3.98 15.98 -20.72
C GLN A 12 5.13 15.32 -19.97
N LEU A 13 4.85 14.43 -19.01
CA LEU A 13 5.88 13.70 -18.26
C LEU A 13 6.84 12.94 -19.17
N ILE A 14 6.33 12.26 -20.21
CA ILE A 14 7.15 11.48 -21.15
C ILE A 14 8.16 12.36 -21.90
N ASN A 15 7.81 13.61 -22.19
CA ASN A 15 8.64 14.51 -23.00
C ASN A 15 9.39 15.55 -22.15
N GLU A 16 9.23 15.52 -20.82
CA GLU A 16 9.83 16.49 -19.92
C GLU A 16 11.27 16.12 -19.58
N ALA A 17 12.15 17.12 -19.54
CA ALA A 17 13.55 16.98 -19.17
C ALA A 17 13.89 17.73 -17.87
N ASP A 18 13.11 18.76 -17.53
CA ASP A 18 13.32 19.51 -16.29
C ASP A 18 12.89 18.68 -15.08
N LYS A 19 13.81 18.52 -14.12
CA LYS A 19 13.60 17.65 -12.96
C LYS A 19 12.52 18.17 -12.01
N VAL A 20 12.37 19.49 -11.89
CA VAL A 20 11.36 20.09 -11.02
C VAL A 20 9.97 19.83 -11.61
N ASN A 21 9.84 19.92 -12.93
CA ASN A 21 8.59 19.57 -13.61
C ASN A 21 8.31 18.07 -13.55
N ILE A 22 9.30 17.20 -13.79
CA ILE A 22 9.13 15.74 -13.66
C ILE A 22 8.61 15.36 -12.27
N GLU A 23 9.19 15.92 -11.21
CA GLU A 23 8.74 15.67 -9.83
C GLU A 23 7.26 16.02 -9.64
N LYS A 24 6.84 17.21 -10.07
CA LYS A 24 5.45 17.67 -9.98
C LYS A 24 4.49 16.83 -10.82
N LEU A 25 4.90 16.43 -12.02
CA LEU A 25 4.08 15.62 -12.92
C LEU A 25 3.93 14.19 -12.39
N LEU A 26 4.98 13.63 -11.77
CA LEU A 26 4.94 12.31 -11.13
C LEU A 26 4.01 12.27 -9.92
N ASP A 27 3.97 13.34 -9.11
CA ASP A 27 3.14 13.46 -7.91
C ASP A 27 1.65 13.20 -8.20
N ILE A 28 1.17 13.61 -9.38
CA ILE A 28 -0.20 13.36 -9.84
C ILE A 28 -0.51 11.85 -9.89
N PHE A 29 0.48 11.02 -10.23
CA PHE A 29 0.27 9.58 -10.35
C PHE A 29 0.27 8.84 -9.02
N ASP A 30 0.48 9.52 -7.87
CA ASP A 30 0.13 8.95 -6.56
C ASP A 30 -1.39 8.73 -6.43
N PHE A 31 -2.19 9.56 -7.11
CA PHE A 31 -3.66 9.50 -7.06
C PHE A 31 -4.27 8.81 -8.28
N TYR A 32 -3.58 8.83 -9.42
CA TYR A 32 -4.11 8.36 -10.70
C TYR A 32 -3.22 7.30 -11.34
N LYS A 33 -3.86 6.32 -11.99
CA LYS A 33 -3.14 5.32 -12.78
C LYS A 33 -2.47 5.97 -14.00
N PHE A 34 -1.16 5.78 -14.16
CA PHE A 34 -0.44 6.18 -15.37
C PHE A 34 -1.02 5.45 -16.60
N PRO A 35 -1.42 6.16 -17.67
CA PRO A 35 -2.18 5.58 -18.78
C PRO A 35 -1.33 4.94 -19.88
N TYR A 36 0.00 5.11 -19.87
CA TYR A 36 0.92 4.59 -20.88
C TYR A 36 1.76 3.42 -20.34
N ASP A 37 2.91 3.16 -20.96
CA ASP A 37 3.79 2.06 -20.57
C ASP A 37 4.28 2.21 -19.12
N ASN A 38 3.95 1.21 -18.31
CA ASN A 38 4.35 1.10 -16.91
C ASN A 38 5.87 1.16 -16.73
N GLN A 39 6.65 0.75 -17.75
CA GLN A 39 8.10 0.76 -17.70
C GLN A 39 8.66 2.17 -17.47
N ILE A 40 7.98 3.21 -17.97
CA ILE A 40 8.37 4.61 -17.80
C ILE A 40 8.41 4.99 -16.31
N ILE A 41 7.36 4.67 -15.55
CA ILE A 41 7.30 4.94 -14.11
C ILE A 41 8.30 4.07 -13.35
N LEU A 42 8.43 2.80 -13.74
CA LEU A 42 9.41 1.89 -13.13
C LEU A 42 10.85 2.38 -13.33
N ASP A 43 11.18 2.95 -14.48
CA ASP A 43 12.50 3.50 -14.76
C ASP A 43 12.81 4.71 -13.88
N PHE A 44 11.84 5.60 -13.63
CA PHE A 44 11.98 6.67 -12.63
C PHE A 44 12.22 6.11 -11.22
N ALA A 45 11.45 5.09 -10.81
CA ALA A 45 11.58 4.47 -9.48
C ALA A 45 12.92 3.73 -9.28
N LYS A 46 13.57 3.29 -10.37
CA LYS A 46 14.90 2.64 -10.35
C LYS A 46 16.07 3.62 -10.30
N GLN A 47 15.83 4.91 -10.49
CA GLN A 47 16.90 5.91 -10.44
C GLN A 47 17.54 5.99 -9.05
N LYS A 48 18.76 6.55 -9.00
CA LYS A 48 19.44 6.80 -7.73
C LYS A 48 18.73 7.95 -7.00
N ARG A 49 18.24 7.68 -5.79
CA ARG A 49 17.68 8.72 -4.89
C ARG A 49 18.67 9.86 -4.69
N THR A 50 18.16 11.08 -4.66
CA THR A 50 18.95 12.29 -4.38
C THR A 50 18.20 13.17 -3.40
N SER A 51 18.90 14.01 -2.63
CA SER A 51 18.25 14.97 -1.72
C SER A 51 17.73 16.23 -2.43
N LYS A 52 17.80 16.29 -3.77
CA LYS A 52 17.49 17.50 -4.56
C LYS A 52 16.07 17.53 -5.13
N ASN A 53 15.41 16.38 -5.17
CA ASN A 53 14.05 16.20 -5.70
C ASN A 53 13.47 14.89 -5.15
N ARG A 54 12.16 14.71 -5.34
CA ARG A 54 11.41 13.50 -4.93
C ARG A 54 11.00 12.61 -6.11
N ILE A 55 11.73 12.63 -7.22
CA ILE A 55 11.37 11.88 -8.44
C ILE A 55 11.22 10.38 -8.14
N VAL A 56 12.16 9.81 -7.38
CA VAL A 56 12.15 8.36 -7.09
C VAL A 56 11.01 8.01 -6.14
N GLU A 57 10.78 8.84 -5.13
CA GLU A 57 9.71 8.70 -4.14
C GLU A 57 8.34 8.75 -4.82
N ASN A 58 8.07 9.80 -5.60
CA ASN A 58 6.79 9.97 -6.30
C ASN A 58 6.58 8.86 -7.35
N ALA A 59 7.65 8.41 -8.02
CA ALA A 59 7.55 7.27 -8.93
C ALA A 59 7.22 5.97 -8.20
N VAL A 60 7.82 5.71 -7.03
CA VAL A 60 7.51 4.54 -6.19
C VAL A 60 6.05 4.56 -5.73
N GLU A 61 5.56 5.72 -5.29
CA GLU A 61 4.15 5.93 -4.91
C GLU A 61 3.21 5.61 -6.07
N ALA A 62 3.52 6.09 -7.28
CA ALA A 62 2.72 5.82 -8.48
C ALA A 62 2.66 4.33 -8.87
N LEU A 63 3.67 3.51 -8.54
CA LEU A 63 3.70 2.09 -8.88
C LEU A 63 2.56 1.28 -8.22
N LYS A 64 1.93 1.78 -7.15
CA LYS A 64 0.82 1.08 -6.48
C LYS A 64 -0.42 0.89 -7.36
N HIS A 65 -0.57 1.69 -8.41
CA HIS A 65 -1.66 1.61 -9.39
C HIS A 65 -1.36 0.75 -10.62
N LEU A 66 -0.11 0.27 -10.75
CA LEU A 66 0.40 -0.34 -11.96
C LEU A 66 0.72 -1.82 -11.74
N LYS A 67 0.06 -2.69 -12.51
CA LYS A 67 0.28 -4.14 -12.46
C LYS A 67 1.28 -4.58 -13.53
N SER A 68 2.43 -5.10 -13.11
CA SER A 68 3.43 -5.68 -14.01
C SER A 68 4.33 -6.67 -13.25
N LYS A 69 4.83 -7.70 -13.95
CA LYS A 69 5.81 -8.63 -13.38
C LYS A 69 7.07 -7.88 -12.91
N ASP A 70 7.58 -6.95 -13.69
CA ASP A 70 8.83 -6.25 -13.38
C ASP A 70 8.68 -5.26 -12.23
N ILE A 71 7.50 -4.64 -12.11
CA ILE A 71 7.14 -3.79 -10.95
C ILE A 71 7.08 -4.64 -9.69
N ARG A 72 6.46 -5.82 -9.78
CA ARG A 72 6.40 -6.75 -8.64
C ARG A 72 7.79 -7.21 -8.24
N ASP A 73 8.62 -7.63 -9.19
CA ASP A 73 9.96 -8.13 -8.90
C ASP A 73 10.82 -7.03 -8.27
N PHE A 74 10.69 -5.78 -8.74
CA PHE A 74 11.27 -4.60 -8.10
C PHE A 74 10.78 -4.42 -6.66
N ALA A 75 9.47 -4.47 -6.41
CA ALA A 75 8.91 -4.32 -5.06
C ALA A 75 9.46 -5.39 -4.11
N ILE A 76 9.44 -6.67 -4.50
CA ILE A 76 9.91 -7.78 -3.66
C ILE A 76 11.41 -7.64 -3.35
N ASP A 77 12.24 -7.24 -4.32
CA ASP A 77 13.66 -6.95 -4.08
C ASP A 77 13.82 -5.83 -3.03
N LYS A 78 13.12 -4.71 -3.22
CA LYS A 78 13.23 -3.56 -2.31
C LYS A 78 12.71 -3.84 -0.91
N ILE A 79 11.61 -4.59 -0.77
CA ILE A 79 11.08 -4.98 0.54
C ILE A 79 12.09 -5.86 1.29
N LYS A 80 12.83 -6.74 0.60
CA LYS A 80 13.81 -7.62 1.25
C LYS A 80 15.13 -6.93 1.57
N ASN A 81 15.56 -6.00 0.72
CA ASN A 81 16.94 -5.51 0.73
C ASN A 81 17.10 -4.04 1.17
N SER A 82 16.00 -3.30 1.36
CA SER A 82 16.06 -1.89 1.78
C SER A 82 16.07 -1.74 3.30
N LYS A 83 16.61 -0.62 3.79
CA LYS A 83 16.56 -0.25 5.21
C LYS A 83 15.14 0.08 5.69
N ASN A 84 14.29 0.57 4.78
CA ASN A 84 12.91 0.97 5.06
C ASN A 84 11.98 0.19 4.10
N PRO A 85 11.67 -1.08 4.41
CA PRO A 85 10.89 -1.93 3.53
C PRO A 85 9.45 -1.42 3.33
N ILE A 86 8.93 -0.66 4.30
CA ILE A 86 7.55 -0.15 4.31
C ILE A 86 7.27 0.75 3.10
N ASP A 87 8.25 1.55 2.66
CA ASP A 87 8.15 2.46 1.51
C ASP A 87 7.73 1.76 0.20
N PHE A 88 7.90 0.44 0.10
CA PHE A 88 7.64 -0.34 -1.11
C PHE A 88 6.44 -1.27 -1.00
N LEU A 89 5.80 -1.36 0.18
CA LEU A 89 4.71 -2.30 0.43
C LEU A 89 3.45 -1.94 -0.35
N GLU A 90 3.14 -0.65 -0.52
CA GLU A 90 1.97 -0.20 -1.29
C GLU A 90 1.97 -0.68 -2.75
N ILE A 91 3.15 -0.97 -3.32
CA ILE A 91 3.24 -1.53 -4.68
C ILE A 91 2.49 -2.86 -4.78
N LEU A 92 2.40 -3.61 -3.68
CA LEU A 92 1.66 -4.87 -3.62
C LEU A 92 0.14 -4.67 -3.73
N THR A 93 -0.41 -3.47 -3.58
CA THR A 93 -1.84 -3.22 -3.79
C THR A 93 -2.32 -3.70 -5.17
N SER A 94 -1.55 -3.44 -6.23
CA SER A 94 -1.84 -3.95 -7.59
C SER A 94 -1.08 -5.24 -7.95
N ASN A 95 -0.11 -5.67 -7.13
CA ASN A 95 0.87 -6.71 -7.49
C ASN A 95 0.97 -7.88 -6.50
N TYR A 96 0.10 -7.93 -5.49
CA TYR A 96 0.03 -9.02 -4.52
C TYR A 96 -0.15 -10.39 -5.21
N LYS A 97 0.52 -11.41 -4.69
CA LYS A 97 0.33 -12.81 -5.06
C LYS A 97 0.12 -13.67 -3.81
N SER A 98 -0.58 -14.78 -3.99
CA SER A 98 -0.74 -15.77 -2.92
C SER A 98 0.62 -16.19 -2.35
N GLY A 99 0.70 -16.26 -1.03
CA GLY A 99 1.93 -16.51 -0.27
C GLY A 99 2.66 -15.26 0.20
N ASP A 100 2.38 -14.07 -0.37
CA ASP A 100 3.01 -12.81 0.06
C ASP A 100 2.63 -12.45 1.51
N PHE A 101 1.54 -13.01 2.05
CA PHE A 101 1.16 -12.84 3.47
C PHE A 101 2.26 -13.25 4.46
N LYS A 102 3.16 -14.17 4.10
CA LYS A 102 4.27 -14.59 4.98
C LYS A 102 5.23 -13.43 5.22
N LEU A 103 5.62 -12.75 4.15
CA LEU A 103 6.48 -11.57 4.20
C LEU A 103 5.79 -10.43 4.96
N LEU A 104 4.50 -10.21 4.70
CA LEU A 104 3.72 -9.20 5.42
C LEU A 104 3.60 -9.53 6.93
N SER A 105 3.38 -10.80 7.27
CA SER A 105 3.29 -11.22 8.67
C SER A 105 4.62 -11.01 9.39
N GLU A 106 5.74 -11.36 8.77
CA GLU A 106 7.08 -11.14 9.31
C GLU A 106 7.38 -9.66 9.56
N ILE A 107 7.03 -8.78 8.61
CA ILE A 107 7.23 -7.33 8.76
C ILE A 107 6.34 -6.77 9.89
N ALA A 108 5.08 -7.16 9.95
CA ALA A 108 4.16 -6.75 11.02
C ALA A 108 4.64 -7.24 12.40
N ASP A 109 5.13 -8.48 12.49
CA ASP A 109 5.60 -9.06 13.75
C ASP A 109 6.88 -8.39 14.27
N ASN A 110 7.79 -8.02 13.36
CA ASN A 110 9.03 -7.35 13.71
C ASN A 110 8.89 -5.82 13.95
N THR A 111 7.74 -5.24 13.64
CA THR A 111 7.50 -3.80 13.82
C THR A 111 6.88 -3.51 15.18
N ASN A 112 7.54 -2.67 15.99
CA ASN A 112 7.10 -2.27 17.34
C ASN A 112 6.95 -0.75 17.51
N ASN A 113 7.38 0.05 16.53
CA ASN A 113 7.20 1.49 16.57
C ASN A 113 5.76 1.85 16.19
N GLU A 114 5.07 2.61 17.04
CA GLU A 114 3.65 2.94 16.87
C GLU A 114 3.33 3.62 15.53
N HIS A 115 4.13 4.62 15.13
CA HIS A 115 3.95 5.29 13.83
C HIS A 115 4.09 4.32 12.64
N LYS A 116 5.05 3.38 12.72
CA LYS A 116 5.21 2.35 11.69
C LYS A 116 4.08 1.33 11.71
N ILE A 117 3.56 0.96 12.89
CA ILE A 117 2.39 0.08 13.01
C ILE A 117 1.17 0.73 12.35
N GLU A 118 0.96 2.03 12.59
CA GLU A 118 -0.12 2.78 11.96
C GLU A 118 0.03 2.83 10.43
N GLN A 119 1.23 3.11 9.93
CA GLN A 119 1.52 3.07 8.50
C GLN A 119 1.24 1.68 7.90
N LEU A 120 1.72 0.60 8.54
CA LEU A 120 1.45 -0.77 8.11
C LEU A 120 -0.04 -1.09 8.09
N ALA A 121 -0.80 -0.60 9.07
CA ALA A 121 -2.25 -0.82 9.15
C ALA A 121 -2.98 -0.22 7.94
N GLY A 122 -2.65 1.02 7.58
CA GLY A 122 -3.16 1.67 6.37
C GLY A 122 -2.78 0.90 5.11
N THR A 123 -1.48 0.65 4.91
CA THR A 123 -0.97 -0.05 3.73
C THR A 123 -1.57 -1.45 3.58
N TYR A 124 -1.68 -2.24 4.65
CA TYR A 124 -2.23 -3.61 4.57
C TYR A 124 -3.72 -3.60 4.30
N THR A 125 -4.43 -2.61 4.85
CA THR A 125 -5.84 -2.38 4.56
C THR A 125 -6.04 -2.16 3.07
N ASP A 126 -5.22 -1.34 2.42
CA ASP A 126 -5.31 -1.09 0.98
C ASP A 126 -4.95 -2.32 0.15
N ILE A 127 -3.88 -3.02 0.51
CA ILE A 127 -3.49 -4.28 -0.15
C ILE A 127 -4.64 -5.29 -0.13
N PHE A 128 -5.25 -5.55 1.03
CA PHE A 128 -6.29 -6.58 1.14
C PHE A 128 -7.70 -6.11 0.76
N LYS A 129 -7.95 -4.79 0.67
CA LYS A 129 -9.13 -4.24 -0.01
C LYS A 129 -9.07 -4.55 -1.50
N ALA A 130 -7.91 -4.35 -2.13
CA ALA A 130 -7.68 -4.64 -3.54
C ALA A 130 -7.57 -6.15 -3.83
N ASN A 131 -7.08 -6.93 -2.86
CA ASN A 131 -6.82 -8.36 -3.01
C ASN A 131 -7.57 -9.19 -1.95
N GLN A 132 -8.81 -9.59 -2.27
CA GLN A 132 -9.60 -10.44 -1.39
C GLN A 132 -9.00 -11.84 -1.30
N THR A 133 -8.49 -12.20 -0.13
CA THR A 133 -7.89 -13.50 0.16
C THR A 133 -8.03 -13.83 1.64
N LYS A 134 -8.15 -15.12 1.96
CA LYS A 134 -8.12 -15.60 3.36
C LYS A 134 -6.74 -15.44 4.00
N GLU A 135 -5.71 -15.29 3.18
CA GLU A 135 -4.32 -15.06 3.64
C GLU A 135 -4.15 -13.71 4.36
N CYS A 136 -5.14 -12.81 4.27
CA CYS A 136 -5.14 -11.54 5.01
C CYS A 136 -5.19 -11.73 6.53
N LYS A 137 -5.71 -12.88 7.00
CA LYS A 137 -5.95 -13.13 8.42
C LYS A 137 -4.72 -12.86 9.29
N GLN A 138 -3.64 -13.61 9.04
CA GLN A 138 -2.46 -13.57 9.89
C GLN A 138 -1.81 -12.16 9.96
N PRO A 139 -1.47 -11.49 8.85
CA PRO A 139 -0.82 -10.18 8.93
C PRO A 139 -1.73 -9.12 9.56
N LEU A 140 -3.05 -9.15 9.30
CA LEU A 140 -3.98 -8.18 9.87
C LEU A 140 -4.24 -8.41 11.36
N GLU A 141 -4.35 -9.66 11.81
CA GLU A 141 -4.51 -9.96 13.23
C GLU A 141 -3.26 -9.59 14.04
N ILE A 142 -2.06 -9.76 13.48
CA ILE A 142 -0.81 -9.27 14.12
C ILE A 142 -0.89 -7.76 14.36
N LEU A 143 -1.24 -6.99 13.32
CA LEU A 143 -1.35 -5.53 13.44
C LEU A 143 -2.48 -5.12 14.40
N TYR A 144 -3.64 -5.77 14.33
CA TYR A 144 -4.77 -5.50 15.22
C TYR A 144 -4.37 -5.59 16.69
N ASN A 145 -3.61 -6.63 17.06
CA ASN A 145 -3.14 -6.82 18.44
C ASN A 145 -2.08 -5.79 18.89
N LYS A 146 -1.49 -5.02 17.96
CA LYS A 146 -0.41 -4.06 18.23
C LYS A 146 -0.86 -2.61 18.21
N MET A 147 -2.07 -2.30 17.73
CA MET A 147 -2.50 -0.92 17.48
C MET A 147 -3.59 -0.43 18.42
N ASN A 148 -3.59 0.88 18.65
CA ASN A 148 -4.60 1.57 19.46
C ASN A 148 -5.58 2.44 18.63
N CYS A 149 -5.29 2.67 17.35
CA CYS A 149 -6.10 3.53 16.49
C CYS A 149 -7.42 2.88 16.09
N ALA A 150 -8.55 3.46 16.52
CA ALA A 150 -9.89 2.93 16.26
C ALA A 150 -10.23 2.88 14.76
N ILE A 151 -9.79 3.89 13.98
CA ILE A 151 -10.06 3.97 12.52
C ILE A 151 -9.41 2.79 11.79
N HIS A 152 -8.13 2.52 12.06
CA HIS A 152 -7.41 1.41 11.44
C HIS A 152 -7.91 0.05 11.91
N ARG A 153 -8.28 -0.10 13.20
CA ARG A 153 -8.91 -1.33 13.71
C ARG A 153 -10.20 -1.64 12.97
N LYS A 154 -11.07 -0.64 12.77
CA LYS A 154 -12.32 -0.80 12.00
C LYS A 154 -12.04 -1.35 10.60
N GLY A 155 -11.10 -0.72 9.87
CA GLY A 155 -10.73 -1.15 8.51
C GLY A 155 -10.22 -2.59 8.46
N ILE A 156 -9.42 -3.01 9.44
CA ILE A 156 -8.95 -4.39 9.58
C ILE A 156 -10.13 -5.36 9.78
N VAL A 157 -11.02 -5.05 10.74
CA VAL A 157 -12.16 -5.91 11.08
C VAL A 157 -13.08 -6.08 9.88
N GLU A 158 -13.37 -5.01 9.14
CA GLU A 158 -14.15 -5.05 7.90
C GLU A 158 -13.54 -6.02 6.87
N ILE A 159 -12.22 -5.98 6.68
CA ILE A 159 -11.52 -6.87 5.74
C ILE A 159 -11.59 -8.32 6.22
N LEU A 160 -11.37 -8.58 7.51
CA LEU A 160 -11.42 -9.93 8.09
C LEU A 160 -12.83 -10.54 7.97
N ILE A 161 -13.88 -9.75 8.19
CA ILE A 161 -15.28 -10.16 8.00
C ILE A 161 -15.56 -10.45 6.53
N LYS A 162 -15.20 -9.53 5.64
CA LYS A 162 -15.41 -9.67 4.19
C LYS A 162 -14.76 -10.94 3.63
N ASN A 163 -13.58 -11.29 4.13
CA ASN A 163 -12.87 -12.50 3.74
C ASN A 163 -13.29 -13.76 4.52
N LYS A 164 -14.26 -13.65 5.45
CA LYS A 164 -14.78 -14.74 6.29
C LYS A 164 -13.70 -15.42 7.13
N VAL A 165 -12.79 -14.64 7.70
CA VAL A 165 -11.65 -15.11 8.49
C VAL A 165 -11.48 -14.45 9.86
N LEU A 166 -12.40 -13.55 10.24
CA LEU A 166 -12.44 -12.94 11.57
C LEU A 166 -12.39 -14.01 12.66
N SER A 167 -11.41 -13.91 13.57
CA SER A 167 -11.32 -14.81 14.72
C SER A 167 -12.39 -14.52 15.77
N ASP A 168 -12.76 -15.56 16.53
CA ASP A 168 -13.69 -15.43 17.65
C ASP A 168 -13.15 -14.47 18.72
N LYS A 169 -11.82 -14.44 18.93
CA LYS A 169 -11.18 -13.47 19.82
C LYS A 169 -11.54 -12.03 19.46
N ILE A 170 -11.24 -11.62 18.21
CA ILE A 170 -11.54 -10.25 17.77
C ILE A 170 -13.05 -10.00 17.78
N LYS A 171 -13.85 -10.99 17.33
CA LYS A 171 -15.31 -10.89 17.35
C LYS A 171 -15.87 -10.60 18.75
N SER A 172 -15.31 -11.20 19.79
CA SER A 172 -15.70 -10.94 21.18
C SER A 172 -15.20 -9.59 21.69
N GLU A 173 -13.99 -9.17 21.33
CA GLU A 173 -13.39 -7.90 21.75
C GLU A 173 -14.12 -6.69 21.18
N ILE A 174 -14.46 -6.71 19.88
CA ILE A 174 -15.04 -5.54 19.21
C ILE A 174 -16.43 -5.16 19.74
N LEU A 175 -17.12 -6.05 20.47
CA LEU A 175 -18.38 -5.74 21.16
C LEU A 175 -18.22 -4.61 22.19
N PHE A 176 -16.99 -4.40 22.66
CA PHE A 176 -16.62 -3.39 23.63
C PHE A 176 -15.77 -2.26 23.03
N ASP A 177 -15.64 -2.18 21.69
CA ASP A 177 -14.89 -1.09 21.07
C ASP A 177 -15.55 0.26 21.39
N SER A 178 -14.72 1.28 21.62
CA SER A 178 -15.15 2.67 21.82
C SER A 178 -15.96 3.20 20.65
N ASP A 179 -15.67 2.74 19.43
CA ASP A 179 -16.36 3.15 18.21
C ASP A 179 -17.66 2.36 18.02
N LEU A 180 -18.77 3.08 17.80
CA LEU A 180 -20.09 2.46 17.63
C LEU A 180 -20.19 1.68 16.32
N GLU A 181 -19.59 2.19 15.25
CA GLU A 181 -19.66 1.54 13.94
C GLU A 181 -18.94 0.18 13.98
N THR A 182 -17.76 0.13 14.60
CA THR A 182 -16.99 -1.11 14.83
C THR A 182 -17.79 -2.14 15.63
N ARG A 183 -18.45 -1.74 16.72
CA ARG A 183 -19.32 -2.62 17.53
C ARG A 183 -20.49 -3.23 16.75
N ASN A 184 -20.95 -2.55 15.70
CA ASN A 184 -22.10 -2.99 14.91
C ASN A 184 -21.69 -3.90 13.74
N LEU A 185 -20.39 -4.13 13.48
CA LEU A 185 -19.92 -4.96 12.36
C LEU A 185 -20.28 -6.46 12.51
N THR A 186 -20.52 -6.95 13.73
CA THR A 186 -20.78 -8.37 14.00
C THR A 186 -22.15 -8.63 14.63
N LYS A 187 -23.03 -7.62 14.64
CA LYS A 187 -24.43 -7.78 15.05
C LYS A 187 -25.28 -8.16 13.83
#